data_AF-A0A7Y2C511-F1
#
_entry.id   AF-A0A7Y2C511-F1
#
_cell.length_a   1.000
_cell.length_b   1.000
_cell.length_c   1.000
_cell.angle_alpha   90.00
_cell.angle_beta   90.00
_cell.angle_gamma   90.00
#
_symmetry.space_group_name_H-M   'P 1'
#
loop_
_entity.id
_entity.type
_entity.pdbx_description
1 polymer ?
#
loop_
_entity_poly.entity_id
_entity_poly.type
_entity_poly.pdbx_seq_one_letter_code
_entity_poly.pdbx_strand_id
1 'polypeptide(L)'
;MKNLIALIGFLLISAVGISQSNIIDKYFADQQSDPATTKLNVAKKSFELFQTIETKKEVEQQIISSLQKLDGIKGLFRENKDGGLEIYRTADGQIKFDDAYAELMSFQHEDNLGQFLIREEGELILELAVMFASGNDLGVVTIFGEIDLKSITSLAKAIENNGKAWFEVFENIAAEEIVFSGNAQNRENNNSGILSEELNLRVYPNPARDFINLQPEKGSTGLYELGFYSLLGEPIQASTKVSLPHQLLLKDVPSGSYFLRITDEAGQFKNFKIVIE
;
A
#
# COMPACT_ATOMS: atom_id res chain seq x y z
N MET A 1 -24.22 -48.65 28.02
CA MET A 1 -24.52 -47.57 27.05
C MET A 1 -24.37 -46.15 27.63
N LYS A 2 -24.58 -45.92 28.95
CA LYS A 2 -24.33 -44.62 29.60
C LYS A 2 -22.86 -44.14 29.56
N ASN A 3 -21.90 -45.06 29.50
CA ASN A 3 -20.46 -44.73 29.48
C ASN A 3 -19.91 -44.50 28.06
N LEU A 4 -20.72 -44.73 27.02
CA LEU A 4 -20.32 -44.51 25.62
C LEU A 4 -20.60 -43.07 25.17
N ILE A 5 -21.64 -42.44 25.73
CA ILE A 5 -22.02 -41.06 25.43
C ILE A 5 -21.01 -40.06 26.05
N ALA A 6 -20.42 -40.40 27.20
CA ALA A 6 -19.37 -39.60 27.83
C ALA A 6 -18.05 -39.60 27.03
N LEU A 7 -17.78 -40.64 26.24
CA LEU A 7 -16.57 -40.76 25.43
C LEU A 7 -16.67 -39.96 24.12
N ILE A 8 -17.88 -39.78 23.59
CA ILE A 8 -18.15 -38.98 22.37
C ILE A 8 -18.14 -37.48 22.69
N GLY A 9 -18.54 -37.08 23.91
CA GLY A 9 -18.52 -35.68 24.36
C GLY A 9 -17.11 -35.09 24.54
N PHE A 10 -16.07 -35.93 24.70
CA PHE A 10 -14.68 -35.48 24.86
C PHE A 10 -13.92 -35.37 23.54
N LEU A 11 -14.47 -35.89 22.44
CA LEU A 11 -13.78 -35.91 21.13
C LEU A 11 -13.97 -34.61 20.32
N LEU A 12 -14.73 -33.63 20.82
CA LEU A 12 -15.11 -32.42 20.08
C LEU A 12 -14.24 -31.18 20.40
N ILE A 13 -13.17 -31.28 21.18
CA ILE A 13 -12.39 -30.10 21.63
C ILE A 13 -11.07 -29.87 20.88
N SER A 14 -10.55 -30.81 20.10
CA SER A 14 -9.19 -30.69 19.53
C SER A 14 -9.11 -30.34 18.04
N ALA A 15 -10.16 -29.79 17.44
CA ALA A 15 -10.02 -29.03 16.20
C ALA A 15 -9.83 -27.54 16.54
N VAL A 16 -8.80 -27.23 17.33
CA VAL A 16 -8.25 -25.88 17.30
C VAL A 16 -7.65 -25.78 15.90
N GLY A 17 -8.40 -25.15 14.99
CA GLY A 17 -7.89 -24.86 13.67
C GLY A 17 -6.55 -24.18 13.86
N ILE A 18 -5.48 -24.81 13.38
CA ILE A 18 -4.21 -24.13 13.20
C ILE A 18 -4.54 -23.06 12.18
N SER A 19 -4.89 -21.88 12.69
CA SER A 19 -5.03 -20.68 11.88
C SER A 19 -3.74 -20.59 11.10
N GLN A 20 -3.84 -20.44 9.79
CA GLN A 20 -2.71 -20.21 8.90
C GLN A 20 -2.10 -18.84 9.25
N SER A 21 -1.41 -18.77 10.40
CA SER A 21 -0.80 -17.56 10.90
C SER A 21 0.54 -17.40 10.20
N ASN A 22 0.67 -16.33 9.44
CA ASN A 22 1.97 -15.90 8.92
C ASN A 22 2.92 -15.53 10.07
N ILE A 23 4.18 -15.32 9.73
CA ILE A 23 5.27 -15.04 10.66
C ILE A 23 4.99 -13.81 11.54
N ILE A 24 4.33 -12.80 11.00
CA ILE A 24 3.97 -11.57 11.71
C ILE A 24 2.90 -11.84 12.76
N ASP A 25 1.88 -12.63 12.42
CA ASP A 25 0.83 -13.04 13.36
C ASP A 25 1.36 -13.95 14.47
N LYS A 26 2.38 -14.77 14.16
CA LYS A 26 2.92 -15.73 15.10
C LYS A 26 3.97 -15.15 16.04
N TYR A 27 4.93 -14.36 15.52
CA TYR A 27 6.12 -13.91 16.26
C TYR A 27 6.12 -12.42 16.59
N PHE A 28 5.24 -11.64 15.96
CA PHE A 28 5.18 -10.19 16.14
C PHE A 28 3.80 -9.72 16.60
N ALA A 29 2.97 -10.62 17.14
CA ALA A 29 1.60 -10.32 17.59
C ALA A 29 1.55 -9.10 18.52
N ASP A 30 2.46 -9.01 19.49
CA ASP A 30 2.53 -7.89 20.43
C ASP A 30 2.88 -6.56 19.75
N GLN A 31 3.72 -6.61 18.71
CA GLN A 31 4.12 -5.44 17.92
C GLN A 31 2.98 -4.93 17.04
N GLN A 32 2.02 -5.78 16.68
CA GLN A 32 0.85 -5.37 15.90
C GLN A 32 -0.10 -4.44 16.67
N SER A 33 -0.02 -4.37 18.00
CA SER A 33 -0.81 -3.44 18.80
C SER A 33 -0.02 -2.22 19.27
N ASP A 34 1.29 -2.19 19.04
CA ASP A 34 2.15 -1.08 19.44
C ASP A 34 1.90 0.15 18.53
N PRO A 35 1.50 1.31 19.08
CA PRO A 35 1.32 2.54 18.32
C PRO A 35 2.62 3.08 17.68
N ALA A 36 3.79 2.63 18.15
CA ALA A 36 5.07 2.98 17.57
C ALA A 36 5.45 2.12 16.35
N THR A 37 4.57 1.21 15.92
CA THR A 37 4.79 0.31 14.79
C THR A 37 3.83 0.64 13.66
N THR A 38 4.40 0.94 12.48
CA THR A 38 3.66 1.09 11.22
C THR A 38 3.27 -0.28 10.71
N LYS A 39 1.99 -0.43 10.32
CA LYS A 39 1.39 -1.68 9.88
C LYS A 39 0.92 -1.59 8.44
N LEU A 40 1.42 -2.48 7.61
CA LEU A 40 0.87 -2.72 6.28
C LEU A 40 0.08 -4.04 6.30
N ASN A 41 -1.15 -4.01 5.81
CA ASN A 41 -1.94 -5.22 5.62
C ASN A 41 -2.72 -5.12 4.32
N VAL A 42 -2.31 -5.91 3.33
CA VAL A 42 -2.98 -6.02 2.03
C VAL A 42 -3.66 -7.38 2.00
N ALA A 43 -4.99 -7.36 2.06
CA ALA A 43 -5.80 -8.57 2.00
C ALA A 43 -6.01 -9.03 0.55
N LYS A 44 -6.28 -10.33 0.35
CA LYS A 44 -6.68 -10.93 -0.93
C LYS A 44 -7.70 -10.11 -1.72
N LYS A 45 -8.69 -9.55 -1.02
CA LYS A 45 -9.76 -8.76 -1.63
C LYS A 45 -9.23 -7.53 -2.39
N SER A 46 -8.12 -6.94 -1.95
CA SER A 46 -7.47 -5.84 -2.66
C SER A 46 -6.92 -6.29 -4.00
N PHE A 47 -6.37 -7.51 -4.09
CA PHE A 47 -5.88 -8.08 -5.35
C PHE A 47 -7.02 -8.42 -6.32
N GLU A 48 -8.18 -8.84 -5.80
CA GLU A 48 -9.37 -9.08 -6.60
C GLU A 48 -9.90 -7.80 -7.27
N LEU A 49 -9.78 -6.64 -6.62
CA LEU A 49 -10.21 -5.37 -7.20
C LEU A 49 -9.36 -4.95 -8.41
N PHE A 50 -8.08 -5.36 -8.48
CA PHE A 50 -7.25 -5.09 -9.66
C PHE A 50 -7.64 -5.93 -10.88
N GLN A 51 -8.48 -6.98 -10.73
CA GLN A 51 -8.96 -7.79 -11.85
C GLN A 51 -9.90 -7.04 -12.78
N THR A 52 -10.60 -6.02 -12.28
CA THR A 52 -11.52 -5.23 -13.10
C THR A 52 -10.80 -4.19 -13.96
N ILE A 53 -9.48 -4.04 -13.79
CA ILE A 53 -8.66 -3.14 -14.59
C ILE A 53 -8.18 -3.91 -15.83
N GLU A 54 -8.89 -3.73 -16.95
CA GLU A 54 -8.47 -4.29 -18.24
C GLU A 54 -7.17 -3.63 -18.73
N THR A 55 -6.05 -4.35 -18.61
CA THR A 55 -4.76 -3.96 -19.20
C THR A 55 -4.47 -4.76 -20.47
N LYS A 56 -3.98 -4.06 -21.51
CA LYS A 56 -3.59 -4.64 -22.81
C LYS A 56 -2.13 -5.10 -22.85
N LYS A 57 -1.37 -4.94 -21.76
CA LYS A 57 0.06 -5.30 -21.71
C LYS A 57 0.24 -6.67 -21.07
N GLU A 58 0.81 -7.62 -21.81
CA GLU A 58 1.02 -9.02 -21.36
C GLU A 58 1.78 -9.11 -20.04
N VAL A 59 2.77 -8.24 -19.82
CA VAL A 59 3.56 -8.20 -18.58
C VAL A 59 2.72 -7.83 -17.37
N GLU A 60 1.76 -6.92 -17.53
CA GLU A 60 0.87 -6.49 -16.44
C GLU A 60 -0.17 -7.57 -16.11
N GLN A 61 -0.71 -8.25 -17.12
CA GLN A 61 -1.59 -9.42 -16.92
C GLN A 61 -0.88 -10.56 -16.19
N GLN A 62 0.40 -10.77 -16.49
CA GLN A 62 1.23 -11.76 -15.80
C GLN A 62 1.45 -11.40 -14.33
N ILE A 63 1.63 -10.12 -14.01
CA ILE A 63 1.77 -9.68 -12.61
C ILE A 63 0.43 -9.84 -11.87
N ILE A 64 -0.68 -9.39 -12.46
CA ILE A 64 -2.02 -9.50 -11.88
C ILE A 64 -2.38 -10.97 -11.58
N SER A 65 -2.14 -11.88 -12.52
CA SER A 65 -2.44 -13.31 -12.34
C SER A 65 -1.59 -13.98 -11.25
N SER A 66 -0.32 -13.59 -11.09
CA SER A 66 0.51 -14.06 -9.99
C SER A 66 0.02 -13.56 -8.62
N LEU A 67 -0.43 -12.30 -8.52
CA LEU A 67 -0.94 -11.72 -7.27
C LEU A 67 -2.26 -12.35 -6.79
N GLN A 68 -3.06 -12.92 -7.70
CA GLN A 68 -4.33 -13.58 -7.36
C GLN A 68 -4.17 -14.83 -6.49
N LYS A 69 -3.02 -15.49 -6.58
CA LYS A 69 -2.71 -16.69 -5.81
C LYS A 69 -2.31 -16.38 -4.37
N LEU A 70 -2.03 -15.11 -4.07
CA LEU A 70 -1.67 -14.64 -2.75
C LEU A 70 -2.91 -14.44 -1.90
N ASP A 71 -2.83 -14.82 -0.64
CA ASP A 71 -3.87 -14.53 0.35
C ASP A 71 -3.64 -13.17 1.01
N GLY A 72 -2.39 -12.69 1.04
CA GLY A 72 -2.11 -11.34 1.51
C GLY A 72 -0.63 -10.98 1.58
N ILE A 73 -0.39 -9.72 1.90
CA ILE A 73 0.91 -9.15 2.28
C ILE A 73 0.74 -8.47 3.63
N LYS A 74 1.66 -8.74 4.56
CA LYS A 74 1.75 -8.00 5.82
C LYS A 74 3.13 -7.40 5.98
N GLY A 75 3.17 -6.21 6.58
CA GLY A 75 4.39 -5.51 6.92
C GLY A 75 4.29 -4.90 8.32
N LEU A 76 5.38 -4.98 9.07
CA LEU A 76 5.59 -4.28 10.32
C LEU A 76 6.90 -3.51 10.24
N PHE A 77 6.83 -2.22 10.51
CA PHE A 77 7.98 -1.33 10.48
C PHE A 77 8.00 -0.51 11.76
N ARG A 78 9.17 -0.48 12.39
CA ARG A 78 9.44 0.35 13.56
C ARG A 78 10.67 1.16 13.24
N GLU A 79 10.54 2.48 13.29
CA GLU A 79 11.60 3.41 12.92
C GLU A 79 11.93 4.34 14.08
N ASN A 80 13.20 4.63 14.32
CA ASN A 80 13.69 5.59 15.31
C ASN A 80 13.15 5.36 16.73
N LYS A 81 12.93 4.10 17.10
CA LYS A 81 12.42 3.71 18.42
C LYS A 81 13.24 2.59 19.01
N ASP A 82 13.67 2.77 20.26
CA ASP A 82 14.48 1.78 20.94
C ASP A 82 13.82 0.38 20.94
N GLY A 83 14.66 -0.66 20.84
CA GLY A 83 14.26 -2.05 20.97
C GLY A 83 14.15 -2.85 19.67
N GLY A 84 14.36 -2.24 18.49
CA GLY A 84 14.21 -2.94 17.20
C GLY A 84 15.07 -4.20 17.08
N LEU A 85 16.33 -4.12 17.52
CA LEU A 85 17.28 -5.21 17.49
C LEU A 85 16.96 -6.33 18.50
N GLU A 86 16.46 -5.98 19.68
CA GLU A 86 15.98 -6.94 20.70
C GLU A 86 14.74 -7.69 20.22
N ILE A 87 13.80 -6.99 19.60
CA ILE A 87 12.59 -7.58 19.01
C ILE A 87 13.00 -8.57 17.91
N TYR A 88 13.90 -8.18 17.00
CA TYR A 88 14.46 -9.07 15.98
C TYR A 88 15.03 -10.34 16.60
N ARG A 89 15.96 -10.21 17.56
CA ARG A 89 16.67 -11.35 18.16
C ARG A 89 15.72 -12.28 18.92
N THR A 90 14.70 -11.71 19.56
CA THR A 90 13.66 -12.49 20.25
C THR A 90 12.87 -13.33 19.24
N ALA A 91 12.40 -12.72 18.16
CA ALA A 91 11.65 -13.41 17.12
C ALA A 91 12.51 -14.46 16.41
N ASP A 92 13.73 -14.11 15.99
CA ASP A 92 14.69 -15.04 15.37
C ASP A 92 14.97 -16.24 16.28
N GLY A 93 15.17 -15.99 17.58
CA GLY A 93 15.34 -17.05 18.58
C GLY A 93 14.14 -18.00 18.66
N GLN A 94 12.91 -17.51 18.49
CA GLN A 94 11.70 -18.35 18.46
C GLN A 94 11.53 -19.09 17.13
N ILE A 95 11.75 -18.41 16.01
CA ILE A 95 11.63 -18.95 14.65
C ILE A 95 12.60 -20.12 14.44
N LYS A 96 13.82 -20.03 14.98
CA LYS A 96 14.83 -21.10 14.90
C LYS A 96 14.41 -22.43 15.51
N PHE A 97 13.41 -22.43 16.40
CA PHE A 97 12.85 -23.65 17.00
C PHE A 97 11.52 -24.07 16.36
N ASP A 98 11.10 -23.41 15.29
CA ASP A 98 9.88 -23.73 14.55
C ASP A 98 10.23 -24.33 13.18
N ASP A 99 10.15 -25.67 13.10
CA ASP A 99 10.46 -26.44 11.90
C ASP A 99 9.58 -26.09 10.68
N ALA A 100 8.53 -25.28 10.87
CA ALA A 100 7.72 -24.75 9.77
C ALA A 100 8.48 -23.74 8.89
N TYR A 101 9.47 -23.03 9.43
CA TYR A 101 10.20 -22.00 8.69
C TYR A 101 11.63 -22.44 8.36
N ALA A 102 11.99 -22.38 7.08
CA ALA A 102 13.34 -22.59 6.60
C ALA A 102 14.01 -21.24 6.32
N GLU A 103 15.21 -21.02 6.86
CA GLU A 103 16.05 -19.88 6.51
C GLU A 103 16.74 -20.13 5.17
N LEU A 104 16.55 -19.21 4.21
CA LEU A 104 17.20 -19.25 2.90
C LEU A 104 18.53 -18.52 2.89
N MET A 105 18.58 -17.38 3.57
CA MET A 105 19.78 -16.58 3.72
C MET A 105 19.67 -15.70 4.96
N SER A 106 20.80 -15.41 5.57
CA SER A 106 20.94 -14.40 6.59
C SER A 106 22.21 -13.57 6.38
N PHE A 107 22.20 -12.35 6.87
CA PHE A 107 23.38 -11.51 6.95
C PHE A 107 23.44 -10.84 8.32
N GLN A 108 24.67 -10.66 8.80
CA GLN A 108 24.94 -9.99 10.06
C GLN A 108 26.23 -9.18 9.93
N HIS A 109 26.13 -7.87 10.17
CA HIS A 109 27.28 -6.98 10.26
C HIS A 109 27.04 -5.91 11.32
N GLU A 110 27.76 -6.02 12.45
CA GLU A 110 27.53 -5.20 13.65
C GLU A 110 26.07 -5.29 14.09
N ASP A 111 25.36 -4.17 14.13
CA ASP A 111 23.94 -4.07 14.49
C ASP A 111 23.00 -4.18 13.28
N ASN A 112 23.52 -4.51 12.10
CA ASN A 112 22.71 -4.80 10.91
C ASN A 112 22.47 -6.31 10.80
N LEU A 113 21.22 -6.71 10.99
CA LEU A 113 20.77 -8.09 10.85
C LEU A 113 19.74 -8.18 9.73
N GLY A 114 19.73 -9.29 9.01
CA GLY A 114 18.58 -9.63 8.19
C GLY A 114 18.55 -11.09 7.79
N GLN A 115 17.34 -11.58 7.54
CA GLN A 115 17.09 -12.96 7.14
C GLN A 115 15.90 -13.06 6.18
N PHE A 116 16.02 -14.03 5.27
CA PHE A 116 14.97 -14.45 4.35
C PHE A 116 14.53 -15.83 4.76
N LEU A 117 13.22 -16.00 4.93
CA LEU A 117 12.61 -17.20 5.42
C LEU A 117 11.49 -17.62 4.48
N ILE A 118 11.28 -18.92 4.38
CA ILE A 118 10.10 -19.48 3.72
C ILE A 118 9.41 -20.49 4.61
N ARG A 119 8.12 -20.68 4.40
CA ARG A 119 7.35 -21.81 4.93
C ARG A 119 6.79 -22.60 3.77
N GLU A 120 7.04 -23.89 3.76
CA GLU A 120 6.65 -24.79 2.67
C GLU A 120 5.75 -25.91 3.22
N GLU A 121 4.86 -26.41 2.37
CA GLU A 121 4.13 -27.66 2.62
C GLU A 121 4.24 -28.53 1.37
N GLY A 122 5.05 -29.58 1.46
CA GLY A 122 5.41 -30.40 0.30
C GLY A 122 6.28 -29.62 -0.68
N GLU A 123 5.82 -29.44 -1.92
CA GLU A 123 6.52 -28.68 -2.97
C GLU A 123 6.03 -27.22 -3.09
N LEU A 124 5.06 -26.82 -2.26
CA LEU A 124 4.44 -25.50 -2.33
C LEU A 124 5.03 -24.55 -1.29
N ILE A 125 5.49 -23.39 -1.75
CA ILE A 125 5.85 -22.28 -0.87
C ILE A 125 4.55 -21.60 -0.44
N LEU A 126 4.26 -21.66 0.86
CA LEU A 126 3.08 -21.06 1.46
C LEU A 126 3.32 -19.65 2.00
N GLU A 127 4.59 -19.33 2.25
CA GLU A 127 5.00 -18.03 2.78
C GLU A 127 6.43 -17.69 2.41
N LEU A 128 6.66 -16.42 2.09
CA LEU A 128 7.97 -15.81 1.96
C LEU A 128 8.04 -14.61 2.92
N ALA A 129 9.00 -14.60 3.81
CA ALA A 129 9.21 -13.55 4.79
C ALA A 129 10.63 -12.99 4.72
N VAL A 130 10.72 -11.68 4.92
CA VAL A 130 11.98 -10.95 5.06
C VAL A 130 11.91 -10.18 6.36
N MET A 131 12.95 -10.32 7.17
CA MET A 131 13.11 -9.57 8.41
C MET A 131 14.47 -8.90 8.40
N PHE A 132 14.53 -7.66 8.88
CA PHE A 132 15.78 -6.92 9.04
C PHE A 132 15.71 -6.01 10.27
N ALA A 133 16.87 -5.76 10.87
CA ALA A 133 17.04 -4.78 11.92
C ALA A 133 18.37 -4.03 11.74
N SER A 134 18.36 -2.73 12.04
CA SER A 134 19.56 -1.88 11.98
C SER A 134 19.47 -0.82 13.08
N GLY A 135 20.34 -0.92 14.09
CA GLY A 135 20.27 -0.05 15.26
C GLY A 135 18.91 -0.14 15.96
N ASN A 136 18.12 0.93 15.88
CA ASN A 136 16.78 1.01 16.46
C ASN A 136 15.66 0.62 15.49
N ASP A 137 15.98 0.42 14.21
CA ASP A 137 14.97 0.15 13.19
C ASP A 137 14.73 -1.36 13.06
N LEU A 138 13.48 -1.74 12.84
CA LEU A 138 13.03 -3.10 12.58
C LEU A 138 12.05 -3.08 11.42
N GLY A 139 12.23 -4.00 10.48
CA GLY A 139 11.27 -4.28 9.43
C GLY A 139 11.01 -5.77 9.29
N VAL A 140 9.74 -6.13 9.16
CA VAL A 140 9.30 -7.49 8.86
C VAL A 140 8.26 -7.40 7.76
N VAL A 141 8.47 -8.10 6.66
CA VAL A 141 7.50 -8.20 5.55
C VAL A 141 7.27 -9.66 5.25
N THR A 142 6.01 -10.06 5.12
CA THR A 142 5.62 -11.40 4.74
C THR A 142 4.57 -11.37 3.63
N ILE A 143 4.70 -12.32 2.71
CA ILE A 143 3.75 -12.61 1.65
C ILE A 143 3.34 -14.06 1.85
N PHE A 144 2.03 -14.33 1.86
CA PHE A 144 1.49 -15.67 2.11
C PHE A 144 0.35 -16.00 1.15
N GLY A 145 0.19 -17.29 0.86
CA GLY A 145 -0.74 -17.84 -0.13
C GLY A 145 -0.05 -18.93 -0.95
N GLU A 146 -0.54 -19.22 -2.15
CA GLU A 146 0.12 -20.17 -3.06
C GLU A 146 1.22 -19.45 -3.86
N ILE A 147 2.47 -19.56 -3.41
CA ILE A 147 3.60 -18.81 -3.96
C ILE A 147 4.39 -19.68 -4.94
N ASP A 148 4.50 -19.20 -6.19
CA ASP A 148 5.42 -19.75 -7.18
C ASP A 148 6.61 -18.79 -7.44
N LEU A 149 7.73 -19.32 -7.96
CA LEU A 149 8.94 -18.54 -8.27
C LEU A 149 8.66 -17.35 -9.22
N LYS A 150 7.67 -17.50 -10.10
CA LYS A 150 7.23 -16.46 -11.04
C LYS A 150 6.57 -15.30 -10.30
N SER A 151 5.79 -15.59 -9.26
CA SER A 151 5.13 -14.63 -8.39
C SER A 151 6.14 -13.82 -7.58
N ILE A 152 7.17 -14.48 -7.02
CA ILE A 152 8.28 -13.80 -6.32
C ILE A 152 8.98 -12.80 -7.26
N THR A 153 9.29 -13.23 -8.48
CA THR A 153 9.96 -12.38 -9.49
C THR A 153 9.09 -11.18 -9.91
N SER A 154 7.78 -11.40 -10.09
CA SER A 154 6.83 -10.34 -10.42
C SER A 154 6.66 -9.33 -9.29
N LEU A 155 6.65 -9.78 -8.04
CA LEU A 155 6.62 -8.93 -6.85
C LEU A 155 7.88 -8.10 -6.71
N ALA A 156 9.05 -8.73 -6.86
CA ALA A 156 10.33 -8.04 -6.84
C ALA A 156 10.37 -6.92 -7.88
N LYS A 157 9.90 -7.19 -9.11
CA LYS A 157 9.77 -6.16 -10.17
C LYS A 157 8.77 -5.07 -9.83
N ALA A 158 7.66 -5.38 -9.17
CA ALA A 158 6.68 -4.38 -8.74
C ALA A 158 7.29 -3.43 -7.68
N ILE A 159 8.03 -3.99 -6.73
CA ILE A 159 8.73 -3.26 -5.66
C ILE A 159 9.93 -2.48 -6.22
N GLU A 160 10.72 -3.05 -7.13
CA GLU A 160 11.88 -2.40 -7.77
C GLU A 160 11.46 -1.19 -8.62
N ASN A 161 10.40 -1.34 -9.42
CA ASN A 161 9.98 -0.28 -10.34
C ASN A 161 9.13 0.81 -9.67
N ASN A 162 8.40 0.49 -8.60
CA ASN A 162 7.42 1.41 -8.02
C ASN A 162 7.31 1.32 -6.49
N GLY A 163 8.25 0.70 -5.78
CA GLY A 163 8.12 0.38 -4.35
C GLY A 163 7.62 1.56 -3.52
N LYS A 164 8.29 2.71 -3.60
CA LYS A 164 7.88 3.94 -2.90
C LYS A 164 6.47 4.43 -3.28
N ALA A 165 6.12 4.39 -4.57
CA ALA A 165 4.79 4.81 -5.05
C ALA A 165 3.68 3.82 -4.67
N TRP A 166 3.96 2.51 -4.65
CA TRP A 166 3.04 1.48 -4.18
C TRP A 166 2.80 1.62 -2.66
N PHE A 167 3.85 1.81 -1.87
CA PHE A 167 3.75 2.07 -0.44
C PHE A 167 2.98 3.37 -0.14
N GLU A 168 3.26 4.46 -0.85
CA GLU A 168 2.50 5.72 -0.75
C GLU A 168 1.01 5.53 -1.09
N VAL A 169 0.66 4.72 -2.10
CA VAL A 169 -0.75 4.40 -2.41
C VAL A 169 -1.42 3.66 -1.24
N PHE A 170 -0.76 2.69 -0.60
CA PHE A 170 -1.34 1.97 0.54
C PHE A 170 -1.37 2.78 1.84
N GLU A 171 -0.39 3.65 2.09
CA GLU A 171 -0.41 4.58 3.21
C GLU A 171 -1.54 5.61 3.08
N ASN A 172 -1.74 6.16 1.87
CA ASN A 172 -2.79 7.14 1.60
C ASN A 172 -4.21 6.52 1.57
N ILE A 173 -4.34 5.21 1.34
CA ILE A 173 -5.64 4.53 1.46
C ILE A 173 -6.12 4.49 2.92
N ALA A 174 -5.22 4.47 3.90
CA ALA A 174 -5.56 4.48 5.33
C ALA A 174 -5.77 5.90 5.91
N ALA A 175 -5.24 6.94 5.26
CA ALA A 175 -5.12 8.29 5.81
C ALA A 175 -6.09 9.35 5.21
N GLU A 176 -7.06 8.94 4.38
CA GLU A 176 -7.96 9.78 3.57
C GLU A 176 -7.42 10.17 2.18
N GLU A 177 -8.37 10.18 1.24
CA GLU A 177 -8.31 10.58 -0.17
C GLU A 177 -7.59 9.63 -1.14
N ILE A 178 -8.40 8.87 -1.89
CA ILE A 178 -7.96 8.03 -3.01
C ILE A 178 -7.36 8.94 -4.10
N VAL A 179 -6.03 9.04 -4.15
CA VAL A 179 -5.29 9.70 -5.23
C VAL A 179 -5.07 8.69 -6.35
N PHE A 180 -5.89 8.75 -7.41
CA PHE A 180 -5.55 8.13 -8.69
C PHE A 180 -4.53 9.02 -9.41
N SER A 181 -3.24 8.73 -9.21
CA SER A 181 -2.19 9.23 -10.10
C SER A 181 -2.29 8.46 -11.42
N GLY A 182 -3.00 9.05 -12.39
CA GLY A 182 -3.05 8.54 -13.75
C GLY A 182 -1.72 8.80 -14.44
N ASN A 183 -0.91 7.75 -14.64
CA ASN A 183 0.25 7.78 -15.52
C ASN A 183 -0.20 8.10 -16.97
N ALA A 184 -0.01 9.35 -17.40
CA ALA A 184 0.01 9.69 -18.80
C ALA A 184 1.29 9.10 -19.41
N GLN A 185 1.16 8.08 -20.26
CA GLN A 185 2.29 7.46 -20.94
C GLN A 185 3.05 8.42 -21.86
N ASN A 186 4.36 8.16 -21.92
CA ASN A 186 5.34 8.49 -22.96
C ASN A 186 5.85 9.93 -23.04
N ARG A 187 6.95 10.18 -22.33
CA ARG A 187 8.16 10.77 -22.95
C ARG A 187 9.40 10.03 -22.45
N GLU A 188 10.09 9.38 -23.38
CA GLU A 188 11.47 8.93 -23.18
C GLU A 188 12.33 10.14 -22.82
N ASN A 189 13.09 10.05 -21.73
CA ASN A 189 14.51 10.39 -21.68
C ASN A 189 15.09 10.10 -20.30
N ASN A 190 16.22 9.40 -20.30
CA ASN A 190 17.07 9.19 -19.13
C ASN A 190 17.51 10.53 -18.55
N ASN A 191 17.14 10.82 -17.31
CA ASN A 191 18.03 11.27 -16.24
C ASN A 191 17.23 11.60 -14.97
N SER A 192 17.71 11.05 -13.86
CA SER A 192 17.68 11.56 -12.48
C SER A 192 16.74 12.74 -12.17
N GLY A 193 15.77 12.50 -11.29
CA GLY A 193 15.08 13.57 -10.56
C GLY A 193 13.66 13.23 -10.15
N ILE A 194 13.49 12.49 -9.05
CA ILE A 194 12.23 12.53 -8.29
C ILE A 194 12.31 13.78 -7.41
N LEU A 195 11.78 14.88 -7.92
CA LEU A 195 11.35 16.02 -7.12
C LEU A 195 9.84 16.07 -7.24
N SER A 196 9.15 15.43 -6.31
CA SER A 196 7.74 15.69 -6.03
C SER A 196 7.65 17.02 -5.29
N GLU A 197 7.83 18.13 -5.99
CA GLU A 197 7.44 19.42 -5.44
C GLU A 197 5.92 19.48 -5.48
N GLU A 198 5.32 19.43 -4.30
CA GLU A 198 3.89 19.67 -4.12
C GLU A 198 3.53 20.99 -4.81
N LEU A 199 2.51 20.95 -5.66
CA LEU A 199 1.79 22.16 -6.05
C LEU A 199 1.24 22.80 -4.77
N ASN A 200 2.01 23.75 -4.22
CA ASN A 200 1.76 24.51 -2.99
C ASN A 200 0.57 25.44 -3.22
N LEU A 201 -0.63 24.86 -3.28
CA LEU A 201 -1.89 25.50 -3.65
C LEU A 201 -2.90 25.33 -2.54
N ARG A 202 -3.54 26.44 -2.18
CA ARG A 202 -4.66 26.50 -1.25
C ARG A 202 -5.96 26.65 -2.02
N VAL A 203 -6.91 25.76 -1.72
CA VAL A 203 -8.23 25.71 -2.35
C VAL A 203 -9.30 25.92 -1.28
N TYR A 204 -10.10 26.99 -1.41
CA TYR A 204 -11.06 27.38 -0.37
C TYR A 204 -12.19 28.27 -0.91
N PRO A 205 -13.40 28.28 -0.32
CA PRO A 205 -13.83 27.43 0.80
C PRO A 205 -14.14 26.00 0.35
N ASN A 206 -14.01 25.06 1.27
CA ASN A 206 -14.48 23.68 1.12
C ASN A 206 -15.09 23.25 2.47
N PRO A 207 -16.41 23.02 2.58
CA PRO A 207 -17.42 23.01 1.51
C PRO A 207 -17.60 24.37 0.80
N ALA A 208 -17.85 24.31 -0.51
CA ALA A 208 -18.11 25.46 -1.37
C ALA A 208 -19.61 25.63 -1.62
N ARG A 209 -20.04 26.86 -1.92
CA ARG A 209 -21.43 27.16 -2.32
C ARG A 209 -21.43 27.70 -3.75
N ASP A 210 -21.02 28.95 -3.89
CA ASP A 210 -21.08 29.65 -5.18
C ASP A 210 -19.73 29.65 -5.94
N PHE A 211 -18.62 29.54 -5.23
CA PHE A 211 -17.28 29.67 -5.80
C PHE A 211 -16.20 28.95 -4.97
N ILE A 212 -15.05 28.72 -5.61
CA ILE A 212 -13.81 28.25 -4.99
C ILE A 212 -12.66 29.16 -5.45
N ASN A 213 -11.82 29.56 -4.50
CA ASN A 213 -10.59 30.29 -4.76
C ASN A 213 -9.41 29.32 -4.80
N LEU A 214 -8.53 29.56 -5.76
CA LEU A 214 -7.28 28.84 -5.99
C LEU A 214 -6.14 29.84 -5.76
N GLN A 215 -5.37 29.63 -4.70
CA GLN A 215 -4.31 30.56 -4.27
C GLN A 215 -2.96 29.83 -4.12
N PRO A 216 -1.89 30.26 -4.80
CA PRO A 216 -0.55 29.72 -4.58
C PRO A 216 0.00 30.19 -3.23
N GLU A 217 0.63 29.29 -2.48
CA GLU A 217 1.24 29.59 -1.17
C GLU A 217 2.63 30.25 -1.31
N LYS A 218 3.34 30.02 -2.42
CA LYS A 218 4.64 30.66 -2.71
C LYS A 218 4.75 31.11 -4.15
N GLY A 219 4.34 32.34 -4.46
CA GLY A 219 4.80 33.11 -5.64
C GLY A 219 4.69 32.48 -7.04
N SER A 220 4.08 31.30 -7.20
CA SER A 220 3.99 30.58 -8.47
C SER A 220 3.03 31.30 -9.41
N THR A 221 3.60 32.13 -10.28
CA THR A 221 2.91 32.73 -11.41
C THR A 221 3.10 31.83 -12.62
N GLY A 222 2.17 30.89 -12.83
CA GLY A 222 2.14 29.99 -13.98
C GLY A 222 0.73 29.88 -14.55
N LEU A 223 0.62 29.41 -15.80
CA LEU A 223 -0.66 28.97 -16.35
C LEU A 223 -0.96 27.56 -15.87
N TYR A 224 -2.16 27.37 -15.34
CA TYR A 224 -2.64 26.08 -14.85
C TYR A 224 -3.87 25.66 -15.63
N GLU A 225 -3.97 24.39 -15.95
CA GLU A 225 -5.17 23.79 -16.52
C GLU A 225 -6.06 23.25 -15.39
N LEU A 226 -7.27 23.80 -15.28
CA LEU A 226 -8.29 23.33 -14.34
C LEU A 226 -9.22 22.34 -15.04
N GLY A 227 -9.42 21.17 -14.45
CA GLY A 227 -10.46 20.22 -14.85
C GLY A 227 -11.38 19.91 -13.68
N PHE A 228 -12.68 19.88 -13.90
CA PHE A 228 -13.68 19.64 -12.86
C PHE A 228 -14.50 18.40 -13.19
N TYR A 229 -14.52 17.42 -12.29
CA TYR A 229 -15.00 16.06 -12.56
C TYR A 229 -15.98 15.56 -11.49
N SER A 230 -16.91 14.69 -11.89
CA SER A 230 -17.76 13.91 -10.98
C SER A 230 -16.94 12.84 -10.24
N LEU A 231 -17.53 12.20 -9.21
CA LEU A 231 -16.94 11.02 -8.56
C LEU A 231 -16.71 9.83 -9.51
N LEU A 232 -17.45 9.78 -10.62
CA LEU A 232 -17.30 8.76 -11.65
C LEU A 232 -16.24 9.13 -12.71
N GLY A 233 -15.57 10.29 -12.56
CA GLY A 233 -14.53 10.76 -13.47
C GLY A 233 -15.06 11.46 -14.73
N GLU A 234 -16.36 11.74 -14.81
CA GLU A 234 -16.94 12.48 -15.93
C GLU A 234 -16.65 13.98 -15.81
N PRO A 235 -16.16 14.66 -16.86
CA PRO A 235 -15.92 16.09 -16.82
C PRO A 235 -17.25 16.85 -16.72
N ILE A 236 -17.40 17.63 -15.65
CA ILE A 236 -18.55 18.52 -15.42
C ILE A 236 -18.42 19.80 -16.24
N GLN A 237 -17.18 20.27 -16.43
CA GLN A 237 -16.86 21.45 -17.24
C GLN A 237 -15.62 21.17 -18.09
N ALA A 238 -15.50 21.85 -19.23
CA ALA A 238 -14.32 21.75 -20.09
C ALA A 238 -13.09 22.32 -19.38
N SER A 239 -11.94 21.65 -19.56
CA SER A 239 -10.71 22.10 -18.95
C SER A 239 -10.34 23.51 -19.44
N THR A 240 -10.03 24.40 -18.51
CA THR A 240 -9.72 25.80 -18.83
C THR A 240 -8.35 26.18 -18.28
N LYS A 241 -7.53 26.85 -19.10
CA LYS A 241 -6.25 27.40 -18.67
C LYS A 241 -6.47 28.73 -17.96
N VAL A 242 -5.97 28.84 -16.74
CA VAL A 242 -6.12 30.01 -15.88
C VAL A 242 -4.77 30.42 -15.30
N SER A 243 -4.58 31.71 -15.05
CA SER A 243 -3.51 32.20 -14.19
C SER A 243 -3.98 32.24 -12.75
N LEU A 244 -3.11 31.88 -11.80
CA LEU A 244 -3.41 31.99 -10.38
C LEU A 244 -2.96 33.35 -9.79
N PRO A 245 -3.65 33.89 -8.77
CA PRO A 245 -4.85 33.34 -8.13
C PRO A 245 -6.09 33.41 -9.03
N HIS A 246 -6.98 32.42 -8.91
CA HIS A 246 -8.18 32.31 -9.72
C HIS A 246 -9.40 31.97 -8.87
N GLN A 247 -10.56 32.52 -9.23
CA GLN A 247 -11.84 32.17 -8.63
C GLN A 247 -12.68 31.39 -9.64
N LEU A 248 -12.97 30.13 -9.31
CA LEU A 248 -13.83 29.25 -10.08
C LEU A 248 -15.27 29.40 -9.59
N LEU A 249 -16.18 29.77 -10.49
CA LEU A 249 -17.61 29.87 -10.20
C LEU A 249 -18.28 28.49 -10.37
N LEU A 250 -19.15 28.11 -9.43
CA LEU A 250 -19.86 26.82 -9.40
C LEU A 250 -21.33 26.95 -9.80
N LYS A 251 -21.69 28.04 -10.47
CA LYS A 251 -23.04 28.30 -10.95
C LYS A 251 -23.45 27.12 -11.86
N ASP A 252 -24.54 26.45 -11.49
CA ASP A 252 -25.11 25.28 -12.20
C ASP A 252 -24.43 23.93 -11.92
N VAL A 253 -23.53 23.84 -10.94
CA VAL A 253 -23.06 22.55 -10.40
C VAL A 253 -24.01 22.09 -9.28
N PRO A 254 -24.60 20.89 -9.34
CA PRO A 254 -25.43 20.36 -8.27
C PRO A 254 -24.65 20.21 -6.94
N SER A 255 -25.37 20.20 -5.82
CA SER A 255 -24.77 19.86 -4.52
C SER A 255 -24.28 18.41 -4.54
N GLY A 256 -23.06 18.17 -4.03
CA GLY A 256 -22.41 16.88 -4.14
C GLY A 256 -20.90 16.92 -3.90
N SER A 257 -20.24 15.78 -4.07
CA SER A 257 -18.78 15.69 -4.04
C SER A 257 -18.21 15.62 -5.46
N TYR A 258 -17.15 16.39 -5.69
CA TYR A 258 -16.51 16.55 -6.99
C TYR A 258 -14.99 16.52 -6.85
N PHE A 259 -14.28 16.29 -7.96
CA PHE A 259 -12.84 16.39 -8.03
C PHE A 259 -12.43 17.59 -8.88
N LEU A 260 -11.62 18.49 -8.31
CA LEU A 260 -10.93 19.55 -9.03
C LEU A 260 -9.50 19.12 -9.28
N ARG A 261 -9.12 18.92 -10.54
CA ARG A 261 -7.74 18.69 -10.98
C ARG A 261 -7.12 20.02 -11.41
N ILE A 262 -5.93 20.29 -10.91
CA ILE A 262 -5.11 21.43 -11.32
C ILE A 262 -3.81 20.88 -11.89
N THR A 263 -3.52 21.17 -13.15
CA THR A 263 -2.32 20.73 -13.86
C THR A 263 -1.45 21.93 -14.20
N ASP A 264 -0.14 21.87 -13.96
CA ASP A 264 0.81 22.92 -14.34
C ASP A 264 1.32 22.77 -15.79
N GLU A 265 2.16 23.71 -16.23
CA GLU A 265 2.76 23.66 -17.58
C GLU A 265 3.71 22.46 -17.79
N ALA A 266 4.28 21.92 -16.72
CA ALA A 266 5.15 20.74 -16.76
C ALA A 266 4.33 19.43 -16.84
N GLY A 267 3.00 19.50 -16.74
CA GLY A 267 2.10 18.36 -16.74
C GLY A 267 1.95 17.68 -15.37
N GLN A 268 2.52 18.27 -14.31
CA GLN A 268 2.27 17.82 -12.94
C GLN A 268 0.86 18.26 -12.54
N PHE A 269 0.11 17.37 -11.87
CA PHE A 269 -1.24 17.69 -11.45
C PHE A 269 -1.50 17.33 -9.99
N LYS A 270 -2.44 18.06 -9.40
CA LYS A 270 -2.97 17.81 -8.05
C LYS A 270 -4.50 17.79 -8.11
N ASN A 271 -5.10 16.79 -7.47
CA ASN A 271 -6.56 16.71 -7.34
C ASN A 271 -6.99 17.20 -5.96
N PHE A 272 -8.15 17.84 -5.89
CA PHE A 272 -8.80 18.28 -4.66
C PHE A 272 -10.23 17.78 -4.65
N LYS A 273 -10.64 17.06 -3.62
CA LYS A 273 -12.06 16.79 -3.38
C LYS A 273 -12.76 18.05 -2.89
N ILE A 274 -13.78 18.46 -3.63
CA ILE A 274 -14.62 19.61 -3.34
C ILE A 274 -16.00 19.10 -2.95
N VAL A 275 -16.50 19.56 -1.82
CA VAL A 275 -17.89 19.37 -1.40
C VAL A 275 -18.66 20.64 -1.77
N ILE A 276 -19.75 20.53 -2.51
CA ILE A 276 -20.63 21.64 -2.86
C ILE A 276 -21.95 21.47 -2.09
N GLU A 277 -22.32 22.50 -1.33
CA GLU A 277 -23.59 22.62 -0.59
C GLU A 277 -24.65 23.38 -1.37
#